data_AF-A0A0M3JJT3-F1
#
_entry.id   AF-A0A0M3JJT3-F1
#
_cell.length_a   1.000
_cell.length_b   1.000
_cell.length_c   1.000
_cell.angle_alpha   90.00
_cell.angle_beta   90.00
_cell.angle_gamma   90.00
#
_symmetry.space_group_name_H-M   'P 1'
#
loop_
_entity.id
_entity.type
_entity.pdbx_description
1 polymer ?
#
loop_
_entity_poly.entity_id
_entity_poly.type
_entity_poly.pdbx_seq_one_letter_code
_entity_poly.pdbx_strand_id
1 'polypeptide(L)'
;MSFDDFMKHYDKMEICNLGPDVMEEVRQMTGVAMEDAKHWNARSHLGIWSGETAGGCRNFLNSFANNPQFGMELSEPDPDDADGLCTVIVAVLQKNRRELKPKGLDNLAIGFAVYEVLIQS
;
A
#
# COMPACT_ATOMS: atom_id res chain seq x y z
N MET A 1 -13.85 3.03 25.67
CA MET A 1 -12.42 3.22 25.93
C MET A 1 -12.03 4.59 25.40
N SER A 2 -11.16 5.32 26.09
CA SER A 2 -10.56 6.53 25.53
C SER A 2 -9.40 6.17 24.61
N PHE A 3 -8.99 7.09 23.74
CA PHE A 3 -7.81 6.91 22.91
C PHE A 3 -6.54 6.68 23.75
N ASP A 4 -6.39 7.40 24.86
CA ASP A 4 -5.27 7.22 25.79
C ASP A 4 -5.21 5.81 26.39
N ASP A 5 -6.38 5.24 26.71
CA ASP A 5 -6.47 3.88 27.24
C ASP A 5 -6.11 2.82 26.18
N PHE A 6 -6.47 3.06 24.92
CA PHE A 6 -6.03 2.24 23.79
C PHE A 6 -4.52 2.29 23.62
N MET A 7 -3.94 3.49 23.57
CA MET A 7 -2.49 3.70 23.42
C MET A 7 -1.68 3.10 24.58
N LYS A 8 -2.28 2.97 25.77
CA LYS A 8 -1.62 2.37 26.94
C LYS A 8 -1.61 0.84 26.92
N HIS A 9 -2.60 0.20 26.30
CA HIS A 9 -2.81 -1.25 26.42
C HIS A 9 -2.65 -2.03 25.11
N TYR A 10 -2.53 -1.34 23.97
CA TYR A 10 -2.40 -1.97 22.65
C TYR A 10 -1.17 -1.45 21.90
N ASP A 11 -0.34 -2.37 21.41
CA ASP A 11 0.87 -2.04 20.63
C ASP A 11 0.65 -2.09 19.12
N LYS A 12 -0.47 -2.67 18.66
CA LYS A 12 -0.70 -2.97 17.24
C LYS A 12 -2.17 -2.81 16.86
N MET A 13 -2.39 -2.06 15.79
CA MET A 13 -3.69 -1.93 15.12
C MET A 13 -3.54 -2.42 13.67
N GLU A 14 -4.35 -3.39 13.28
CA GLU A 14 -4.45 -3.84 11.89
C GLU A 14 -5.82 -3.45 11.35
N ILE A 15 -5.82 -2.64 10.29
CA ILE A 15 -7.05 -2.26 9.59
C ILE A 15 -7.09 -3.04 8.27
N CYS A 16 -8.11 -3.86 8.10
CA CYS A 16 -8.35 -4.60 6.86
C CYS A 16 -9.46 -3.92 6.07
N ASN A 17 -9.10 -3.05 5.13
CA ASN A 17 -10.06 -2.47 4.19
C ASN A 17 -10.28 -3.47 3.05
N LEU A 18 -11.54 -3.85 2.84
CA LEU A 18 -11.91 -4.82 1.80
C LEU A 18 -11.82 -4.25 0.37
N GLY A 19 -11.71 -2.92 0.25
CA GLY A 19 -11.62 -2.17 -0.99
C GLY A 19 -12.62 -1.02 -1.02
N PRO A 20 -12.39 -0.01 -1.87
CA PRO A 20 -13.35 1.10 -2.05
C PRO A 20 -14.70 0.63 -2.61
N ASP A 21 -14.67 -0.40 -3.44
CA ASP A 21 -15.83 -1.10 -4.00
C ASP A 21 -16.70 -1.77 -2.92
N VAL A 22 -16.08 -2.44 -1.95
CA VAL A 22 -16.80 -3.12 -0.88
C VAL A 22 -17.46 -2.12 0.09
N MET A 23 -16.89 -0.93 0.27
CA MET A 23 -17.52 0.12 1.08
C MET A 23 -18.82 0.65 0.47
N GLU A 24 -18.90 0.72 -0.86
CA GLU A 24 -20.14 1.06 -1.57
C GLU A 24 -21.20 -0.06 -1.44
N GLU A 25 -20.79 -1.33 -1.55
CA GLU A 25 -21.70 -2.47 -1.33
C GLU A 25 -22.24 -2.51 0.11
N VAL A 26 -21.39 -2.24 1.11
CA VAL A 26 -21.81 -2.14 2.52
C VAL A 26 -22.79 -0.97 2.71
N ARG A 27 -22.58 0.17 2.04
CA ARG A 27 -23.53 1.30 2.04
C ARG A 27 -24.90 0.85 1.54
N GLN A 28 -24.94 0.14 0.40
CA GLN A 28 -26.17 -0.35 -0.21
C GLN A 28 -26.89 -1.39 0.67
N MET A 29 -26.14 -2.27 1.35
CA MET A 29 -26.72 -3.32 2.20
C MET A 29 -27.17 -2.84 3.58
N THR A 30 -26.46 -1.87 4.18
CA THR A 30 -26.69 -1.46 5.58
C THR A 30 -27.48 -0.15 5.70
N GLY A 31 -27.60 0.62 4.61
CA GLY A 31 -28.23 1.95 4.63
C GLY A 31 -27.44 2.99 5.43
N VAL A 32 -26.27 2.63 5.98
CA VAL A 32 -25.38 3.54 6.69
C VAL A 32 -24.54 4.26 5.65
N ALA A 33 -24.96 5.47 5.29
CA ALA A 33 -24.12 6.38 4.52
C ALA A 33 -23.06 6.97 5.45
N MET A 34 -21.78 6.73 5.15
CA MET A 34 -20.74 7.65 5.60
C MET A 34 -20.82 8.85 4.66
N GLU A 35 -21.54 9.87 5.10
CA GLU A 35 -21.82 11.10 4.33
C GLU A 35 -20.50 11.80 3.89
N ASP A 36 -19.40 11.53 4.61
CA ASP A 36 -18.05 12.07 4.38
C ASP A 36 -17.00 10.99 4.03
N ALA A 37 -17.39 9.81 3.54
CA ALA A 37 -16.41 8.79 3.17
C ALA A 37 -15.59 9.23 1.94
N LYS A 38 -14.32 9.59 2.16
CA LYS A 38 -13.32 9.73 1.10
C LYS A 38 -13.28 8.43 0.28
N HIS A 39 -13.55 8.53 -1.01
CA HIS A 39 -13.50 7.40 -1.93
C HIS A 39 -12.04 7.15 -2.32
N TRP A 40 -11.52 5.94 -2.08
CA TRP A 40 -10.15 5.58 -2.45
C TRP A 40 -10.10 5.11 -3.91
N ASN A 41 -9.12 5.60 -4.69
CA ASN A 41 -8.80 4.99 -5.98
C ASN A 41 -7.85 3.81 -5.76
N ALA A 42 -8.28 2.59 -6.07
CA ALA A 42 -7.46 1.40 -5.93
C ALA A 42 -6.87 0.98 -7.28
N ARG A 43 -5.53 0.82 -7.34
CA ARG A 43 -4.82 0.18 -8.44
C ARG A 43 -3.94 -0.94 -7.91
N SER A 44 -3.90 -2.04 -8.64
CA SER A 44 -3.05 -3.18 -8.29
C SER A 44 -2.23 -3.64 -9.49
N HIS A 45 -0.99 -4.04 -9.22
CA HIS A 45 -0.08 -4.57 -10.22
C HIS A 45 0.42 -5.94 -9.77
N LEU A 46 0.49 -6.88 -10.71
CA LEU A 46 1.11 -8.19 -10.48
C LEU A 46 2.50 -8.19 -11.11
N GLY A 47 3.51 -8.60 -10.35
CA GLY A 47 4.88 -8.70 -10.81
C GLY A 47 5.61 -9.88 -10.19
N ILE A 48 6.85 -10.07 -10.63
CA ILE A 48 7.76 -11.10 -10.14
C ILE A 48 9.19 -10.57 -10.07
N TRP A 49 9.92 -10.96 -9.02
CA TRP A 49 11.36 -10.80 -8.93
C TRP A 49 12.02 -12.12 -9.32
N SER A 50 12.63 -12.17 -10.50
CA SER A 50 13.33 -13.35 -11.02
C SER A 50 14.42 -12.94 -12.01
N GLY A 51 15.58 -13.59 -11.93
CA GLY A 51 16.72 -13.27 -12.80
C GLY A 51 17.11 -11.79 -12.69
N GLU A 52 17.09 -11.09 -13.81
CA GLU A 52 17.51 -9.69 -13.91
C GLU A 52 16.64 -8.73 -13.07
N THR A 53 15.35 -9.06 -12.85
CA THR A 53 14.46 -8.18 -12.08
C THR A 53 14.66 -8.29 -10.57
N ALA A 54 15.40 -9.27 -10.07
CA ALA A 54 15.67 -9.45 -8.64
C ALA A 54 16.80 -8.53 -8.15
N GLY A 55 16.59 -7.21 -8.27
CA GLY A 55 17.61 -6.18 -8.07
C GLY A 55 18.05 -5.94 -6.62
N GLY A 56 17.33 -6.49 -5.64
CA GLY A 56 17.60 -6.30 -4.20
C GLY A 56 17.09 -4.95 -3.67
N CYS A 57 17.50 -4.60 -2.44
CA CYS A 57 17.14 -3.32 -1.81
C CYS A 57 18.16 -2.21 -2.12
N ARG A 58 17.96 -1.01 -1.56
CA ARG A 58 18.79 0.18 -1.83
C ARG A 58 20.28 0.04 -1.47
N ASN A 59 20.63 -1.00 -0.72
CA ASN A 59 22.01 -1.39 -0.42
C ASN A 59 22.75 -1.98 -1.64
N PHE A 60 22.02 -2.40 -2.68
CA PHE A 60 22.55 -3.00 -3.90
C PHE A 60 22.38 -2.04 -5.09
N LEU A 61 23.06 -0.90 -5.02
CA LEU A 61 22.90 0.21 -5.97
C LEU A 61 23.01 -0.16 -7.45
N ASN A 62 23.90 -1.10 -7.78
CA ASN A 62 24.17 -1.51 -9.16
C ASN A 62 23.03 -2.31 -9.80
N SER A 63 22.19 -2.96 -8.99
CA SER A 63 21.10 -3.81 -9.45
C SER A 63 19.72 -3.30 -9.04
N PHE A 64 19.65 -2.37 -8.07
CA PHE A 64 18.40 -1.86 -7.51
C PHE A 64 17.46 -1.30 -8.59
N ALA A 65 18.01 -0.61 -9.59
CA ALA A 65 17.24 -0.04 -10.69
C ALA A 65 16.57 -1.09 -11.60
N ASN A 66 17.01 -2.35 -11.54
CA ASN A 66 16.44 -3.44 -12.34
C ASN A 66 15.13 -3.99 -11.75
N ASN A 67 14.81 -3.65 -10.50
CA ASN A 67 13.50 -4.00 -9.93
C ASN A 67 12.37 -3.37 -10.78
N PRO A 68 11.18 -4.01 -10.85
CA PRO A 68 10.02 -3.42 -11.49
C PRO A 68 9.69 -2.04 -10.90
N GLN A 69 9.43 -1.06 -11.76
CA GLN A 69 9.09 0.32 -11.39
C GLN A 69 7.67 0.64 -11.82
N PHE A 70 6.95 1.37 -10.97
CA PHE A 70 5.56 1.76 -11.21
C PHE A 70 5.44 3.27 -11.01
N GLY A 71 4.91 3.95 -12.03
CA GLY A 71 4.60 5.37 -11.95
C GLY A 71 3.20 5.61 -11.40
N MET A 72 3.04 6.65 -10.60
CA MET A 72 1.75 7.17 -10.17
C MET A 72 1.77 8.70 -10.31
N GLU A 73 0.63 9.26 -10.68
CA GLU A 73 0.40 10.70 -10.76
C GLU A 73 -0.59 11.09 -9.68
N LEU A 74 -0.25 12.11 -8.89
CA LEU A 74 -1.08 12.66 -7.83
C LEU A 74 -1.50 14.06 -8.26
N SER A 75 -2.74 14.20 -8.74
CA SER A 75 -3.24 15.44 -9.36
C SER A 75 -4.25 16.21 -8.52
N GLU A 76 -5.02 15.51 -7.66
CA GLU A 76 -6.14 16.09 -6.91
C GLU A 76 -5.85 16.03 -5.40
N PRO A 77 -5.55 17.18 -4.75
CA PRO A 77 -5.39 17.25 -3.31
C PRO A 77 -6.62 16.81 -2.53
N ASP A 78 -6.40 16.34 -1.30
CA ASP A 78 -7.46 15.97 -0.38
C ASP A 78 -8.29 17.22 0.01
N PRO A 79 -9.65 17.19 -0.03
CA PRO A 79 -10.48 18.38 0.19
C PRO A 79 -10.28 19.12 1.53
N ASP A 80 -9.88 18.39 2.57
CA ASP A 80 -9.69 18.91 3.93
C ASP A 80 -8.20 19.06 4.32
N ASP A 81 -7.29 18.94 3.35
CA ASP A 81 -5.86 19.04 3.60
C ASP A 81 -5.38 20.50 3.46
N ALA A 82 -4.95 21.09 4.57
CA ALA A 82 -4.53 22.49 4.63
C ALA A 82 -3.26 22.77 3.81
N ASP A 83 -2.45 21.74 3.56
CA ASP A 83 -1.19 21.83 2.82
C ASP A 83 -1.39 21.53 1.32
N GLY A 84 -2.61 21.16 0.90
CA GLY A 84 -2.94 20.85 -0.49
C GLY A 84 -2.25 19.59 -1.00
N LEU A 85 -2.04 18.60 -0.14
CA LEU A 85 -1.38 17.33 -0.46
C LEU A 85 -2.38 16.23 -0.81
N CYS A 86 -1.90 15.19 -1.51
CA CYS A 86 -2.67 13.97 -1.80
C CYS A 86 -2.27 12.85 -0.84
N THR A 87 -3.25 12.14 -0.29
CA THR A 87 -2.97 10.95 0.53
C THR A 87 -2.89 9.69 -0.33
N VAL A 88 -1.80 8.91 -0.20
CA VAL A 88 -1.63 7.62 -0.88
C VAL A 88 -1.25 6.50 0.09
N ILE A 89 -1.82 5.31 -0.11
CA ILE A 89 -1.44 4.09 0.58
C ILE A 89 -0.80 3.15 -0.44
N VAL A 90 0.46 2.79 -0.21
CA VAL A 90 1.21 1.85 -1.06
C VAL A 90 1.45 0.56 -0.28
N ALA A 91 1.01 -0.57 -0.84
CA ALA A 91 1.18 -1.89 -0.25
C ALA A 91 1.89 -2.84 -1.22
N VAL A 92 2.89 -3.57 -0.71
CA VAL A 92 3.61 -4.62 -1.46
C VAL A 92 3.40 -5.95 -0.75
N LEU A 93 2.88 -6.92 -1.49
CA LEU A 93 2.45 -8.22 -0.97
C LEU A 93 3.18 -9.35 -1.68
N GLN A 94 3.65 -10.36 -0.94
CA GLN A 94 4.28 -11.55 -1.49
C GLN A 94 3.27 -12.71 -1.59
N LYS A 95 3.14 -13.29 -2.79
CA LYS A 95 2.20 -14.38 -3.06
C LYS A 95 2.81 -15.75 -2.75
N ASN A 96 1.96 -16.71 -2.41
CA ASN A 96 2.25 -18.15 -2.28
C ASN A 96 3.38 -18.55 -1.29
N ARG A 97 3.87 -17.64 -0.45
CA ARG A 97 4.92 -18.00 0.55
C ARG A 97 4.45 -18.97 1.61
N ARG A 98 3.16 -18.95 1.96
CA ARG A 98 2.58 -19.88 2.94
C ARG A 98 2.78 -21.34 2.52
N GLU A 99 2.66 -21.62 1.22
CA GLU A 99 2.85 -22.96 0.64
C GLU A 99 4.32 -23.42 0.65
N LEU A 100 5.25 -22.48 0.77
CA LEU A 100 6.68 -22.75 0.82
C LEU A 100 7.19 -22.98 2.25
N LYS A 101 6.42 -22.61 3.28
CA LYS A 101 6.78 -22.83 4.70
C LYS A 101 7.08 -24.29 5.04
N PRO A 102 6.30 -25.30 4.59
CA PRO A 102 6.65 -26.71 4.84
C PRO A 102 7.98 -27.15 4.22
N LYS A 103 8.48 -26.42 3.21
CA LYS A 103 9.80 -26.63 2.60
C LYS A 103 10.91 -25.87 3.32
N GLY A 104 10.63 -25.25 4.47
CA GLY A 104 11.57 -24.45 5.25
C GLY A 104 11.85 -23.05 4.69
N LEU A 105 10.99 -22.55 3.79
CA LEU A 105 11.16 -21.23 3.18
C LEU A 105 10.16 -20.23 3.77
N ASP A 106 10.67 -19.26 4.53
CA ASP A 106 9.87 -18.21 5.20
C ASP A 106 9.48 -17.05 4.29
N ASN A 107 8.84 -16.01 4.81
CA ASN A 107 8.61 -14.78 4.06
C ASN A 107 9.93 -14.08 3.74
N LEU A 108 10.04 -13.52 2.53
CA LEU A 108 11.16 -12.67 2.17
C LEU A 108 10.99 -11.29 2.82
N ALA A 109 12.11 -10.65 3.16
CA ALA A 109 12.12 -9.23 3.50
C ALA A 109 11.81 -8.43 2.23
N ILE A 110 10.68 -7.73 2.23
CA ILE A 110 10.18 -6.93 1.12
C ILE A 110 9.99 -5.49 1.56
N GLY A 111 10.08 -4.57 0.62
CA GLY A 111 9.87 -3.15 0.81
C GLY A 111 9.89 -2.43 -0.52
N PHE A 112 9.63 -1.13 -0.50
CA PHE A 112 9.67 -0.28 -1.67
C PHE A 112 10.28 1.07 -1.30
N ALA A 113 10.66 1.84 -2.32
CA ALA A 113 11.08 3.22 -2.20
C ALA A 113 10.29 4.05 -3.21
N VAL A 114 9.87 5.24 -2.80
CA VAL A 114 9.14 6.19 -3.65
C VAL A 114 10.09 7.33 -3.98
N TYR A 115 10.14 7.69 -5.26
CA TYR A 115 10.96 8.79 -5.76
C TYR A 115 10.08 9.74 -6.53
N GLU A 116 10.33 11.04 -6.37
CA GLU A 116 9.77 12.07 -7.23
C GLU A 116 10.45 12.01 -8.60
N VAL A 117 9.65 12.04 -9.66
CA VAL A 117 10.16 12.06 -11.03
C VAL A 117 10.16 13.50 -11.51
N LEU A 118 11.35 14.05 -11.75
CA LEU A 118 11.50 15.36 -12.38
C LEU A 118 11.24 15.21 -13.88
N ILE A 119 10.04 15.57 -14.33
CA ILE A 119 9.75 15.71 -15.76
C ILE A 119 10.36 17.03 -16.22
N GLN A 120 11.47 16.97 -16.97
CA GLN A 120 11.97 18.16 -17.67
C GLN A 120 11.03 18.47 -18.84
N SER A 121 10.25 19.55 -18.71
CA SER A 121 9.42 20.14 -19.75
C SER A 121 10.24 20.96 -20.75
#